data_AF-A0A9E4X8Q8-F1
#
_entry.id   AF-A0A9E4X8Q8-F1
#
_cell.length_a   1.000
_cell.length_b   1.000
_cell.length_c   1.000
_cell.angle_alpha   90.00
_cell.angle_beta   90.00
_cell.angle_gamma   90.00
#
_symmetry.space_group_name_H-M   'P 1'
#
loop_
_entity.id
_entity.type
_entity.pdbx_description
1 polymer ?
#
loop_
_entity_poly.entity_id
_entity_poly.type
_entity_poly.pdbx_seq_one_letter_code
_entity_poly.pdbx_strand_id
1 'polypeptide(L)'
;MFPAINLHRSLPLDWSILFNRLSAPVDIAFLVYFRIAFGGVVLWQVWGIFANDWVERFLTGKEFYFKYWPFYFVQPWPGDGMNIHVALLAVFAAFVMVGLLYRFSAAATFFLLTYIFLLDRALYLNHLYLTCLIAFVMIFLPAHRSLSLDALLRPGLRSTAVPAWTLWLLRFQVAVPMFFGGVAKINSDWLRGQPLSAFLQGQTDFPVIGPFFPRRPWYGS
;
A
#
# COMPACT_ATOMS: atom_id res chain seq x y z
N MET A 1 -7.87 -60.51 -3.61
CA MET A 1 -7.22 -59.86 -4.76
C MET A 1 -7.65 -58.39 -4.74
N PHE A 2 -6.85 -57.52 -4.12
CA PHE A 2 -7.16 -56.09 -4.02
C PHE A 2 -6.75 -55.37 -5.31
N PRO A 3 -7.57 -54.46 -5.88
CA PRO A 3 -7.17 -53.71 -7.06
C PRO A 3 -6.13 -52.65 -6.64
N ALA A 4 -5.03 -52.60 -7.37
CA ALA A 4 -4.00 -51.58 -7.20
C ALA A 4 -4.58 -50.20 -7.53
N ILE A 5 -4.69 -49.34 -6.51
CA ILE A 5 -5.01 -47.93 -6.68
C ILE A 5 -3.80 -47.26 -7.37
N ASN A 6 -4.01 -46.81 -8.61
CA ASN A 6 -3.04 -46.01 -9.35
C ASN A 6 -2.91 -44.62 -8.70
N LEU A 7 -1.87 -44.46 -7.87
CA LEU A 7 -1.55 -43.25 -7.10
C LEU A 7 -0.69 -42.21 -7.87
N HIS A 8 -0.71 -42.22 -9.21
CA HIS A 8 0.05 -41.27 -10.05
C HIS A 8 -0.86 -40.41 -10.95
N ARG A 9 -1.73 -39.60 -10.35
CA ARG A 9 -2.24 -38.38 -11.00
C ARG A 9 -1.61 -37.16 -10.33
N SER A 10 -0.32 -36.95 -10.55
CA SER A 10 0.25 -35.61 -10.42
C SER A 10 -0.29 -34.80 -11.60
N LEU A 11 -1.28 -33.93 -11.39
CA LEU A 11 -1.71 -32.97 -12.40
C LEU A 11 -0.49 -32.13 -12.79
N PRO A 12 0.09 -32.28 -14.01
CA PRO A 12 1.14 -31.37 -14.41
C PRO A 12 0.49 -29.99 -14.58
N LEU A 13 1.00 -29.00 -13.85
CA LEU A 13 0.60 -27.62 -14.06
C LEU A 13 1.02 -27.25 -15.48
N ASP A 14 0.07 -27.15 -16.40
CA ASP A 14 0.37 -26.75 -17.78
C ASP A 14 0.61 -25.23 -17.82
N TRP A 15 1.89 -24.87 -17.86
CA TRP A 15 2.36 -23.49 -17.89
C TRP A 15 1.83 -22.71 -19.10
N SER A 16 1.52 -23.39 -20.21
CA SER A 16 0.99 -22.74 -21.41
C SER A 16 -0.42 -22.20 -21.19
N ILE A 17 -1.28 -22.98 -20.50
CA ILE A 17 -2.65 -22.58 -20.16
C ILE A 17 -2.62 -21.38 -19.21
N LEU A 18 -1.75 -21.41 -18.20
CA LEU A 18 -1.60 -20.30 -17.26
C LEU A 18 -1.13 -19.02 -17.97
N PHE A 19 -0.10 -19.12 -18.82
CA PHE A 19 0.42 -17.99 -19.58
C PHE A 19 -0.64 -17.37 -20.49
N ASN A 20 -1.42 -18.20 -21.19
CA ASN A 20 -2.51 -17.74 -22.05
C ASN A 20 -3.61 -17.02 -21.24
N ARG A 21 -3.98 -17.55 -20.06
CA ARG A 21 -4.97 -16.90 -19.18
C ARG A 21 -4.47 -15.58 -18.61
N LEU A 22 -3.20 -15.49 -18.23
CA LEU A 22 -2.58 -14.27 -17.71
C LEU A 22 -2.35 -13.20 -18.78
N SER A 23 -2.23 -13.61 -20.04
CA SER A 23 -2.08 -12.71 -21.19
C SER A 23 -3.42 -12.29 -21.80
N ALA A 24 -4.52 -12.92 -21.40
CA ALA A 24 -5.85 -12.59 -21.89
C ALA A 24 -6.19 -11.11 -21.62
N PRO A 25 -6.82 -10.41 -22.59
CA PRO A 25 -7.19 -9.02 -22.43
C PRO A 25 -8.30 -8.86 -21.39
N VAL A 26 -8.15 -7.90 -20.49
CA VAL A 26 -9.17 -7.44 -19.54
C VAL A 26 -9.35 -5.93 -19.68
N ASP A 27 -10.53 -5.43 -19.37
CA ASP A 27 -10.83 -3.99 -19.42
C ASP A 27 -9.85 -3.18 -18.56
N ILE A 28 -9.30 -2.10 -19.09
CA ILE A 28 -8.31 -1.26 -18.40
C ILE A 28 -8.91 -0.40 -17.28
N ALA A 29 -10.22 -0.24 -17.19
CA ALA A 29 -10.89 0.68 -16.28
C ALA A 29 -10.46 0.48 -14.82
N PHE A 30 -10.34 -0.76 -14.34
CA PHE A 30 -9.89 -1.02 -12.96
C PHE A 30 -8.51 -0.40 -12.69
N LEU A 31 -7.62 -0.43 -13.68
CA LEU A 31 -6.26 0.07 -13.56
C LEU A 31 -6.22 1.60 -13.59
N VAL A 32 -7.12 2.21 -14.35
CA VAL A 32 -7.35 3.67 -14.34
C VAL A 32 -7.84 4.11 -12.96
N TYR A 33 -8.88 3.48 -12.43
CA TYR A 33 -9.39 3.79 -11.09
C TYR A 33 -8.31 3.59 -10.03
N PHE A 34 -7.58 2.48 -10.10
CA PHE A 34 -6.50 2.18 -9.18
C PHE A 34 -5.40 3.24 -9.23
N ARG A 35 -5.01 3.70 -10.43
CA ARG A 35 -4.02 4.77 -10.60
C ARG A 35 -4.46 6.07 -9.94
N ILE A 36 -5.70 6.49 -10.19
CA ILE A 36 -6.25 7.73 -9.64
C ILE A 36 -6.34 7.62 -8.11
N ALA A 37 -6.89 6.52 -7.59
CA ALA A 37 -7.00 6.28 -6.16
C ALA A 37 -5.63 6.22 -5.48
N PHE A 38 -4.66 5.53 -6.06
CA PHE A 38 -3.29 5.43 -5.52
C PHE A 38 -2.62 6.80 -5.43
N GLY A 39 -2.65 7.59 -6.51
CA GLY A 39 -2.12 8.95 -6.49
C GLY A 39 -2.81 9.84 -5.44
N GLY A 40 -4.15 9.73 -5.33
CA GLY A 40 -4.93 10.42 -4.30
C GLY A 40 -4.57 10.03 -2.87
N VAL A 41 -4.34 8.73 -2.59
CA VAL A 41 -3.93 8.24 -1.26
C VAL A 41 -2.54 8.78 -0.90
N VAL A 42 -1.58 8.77 -1.82
CA VAL A 42 -0.24 9.32 -1.57
C VAL A 42 -0.30 10.84 -1.35
N LEU A 43 -1.11 11.56 -2.11
CA LEU A 43 -1.35 13.00 -1.90
C LEU A 43 -1.97 13.29 -0.53
N TRP A 44 -2.97 12.51 -0.13
CA TRP A 44 -3.58 12.61 1.20
C TRP A 44 -2.54 12.37 2.31
N GLN A 45 -1.66 11.39 2.13
CA GLN A 45 -0.58 11.11 3.07
C GLN A 45 0.40 12.29 3.17
N VAL A 46 0.81 12.87 2.04
CA VAL A 46 1.70 14.05 2.03
C VAL A 46 1.02 15.26 2.69
N TRP A 47 -0.27 15.48 2.41
CA TRP A 47 -1.04 16.51 3.09
C TRP A 47 -1.04 16.32 4.60
N GLY A 48 -1.26 15.09 5.08
CA GLY A 48 -1.19 14.76 6.50
C GLY A 48 0.19 15.01 7.12
N ILE A 49 1.27 14.76 6.37
CA ILE A 49 2.65 15.04 6.82
C ILE A 49 2.84 16.53 7.06
N PHE A 50 2.41 17.39 6.13
CA PHE A 50 2.54 18.85 6.27
C PHE A 50 1.58 19.43 7.30
N ALA A 51 0.32 18.97 7.34
CA ALA A 51 -0.70 19.52 8.24
C ALA A 51 -0.39 19.28 9.74
N ASN A 52 0.47 18.32 10.06
CA ASN A 52 0.82 17.95 11.44
C ASN A 52 2.30 18.23 11.78
N ASP A 53 3.03 18.95 10.92
CA ASP A 53 4.48 19.22 11.06
C ASP A 53 5.33 17.95 11.22
N TRP A 54 4.94 16.85 10.58
CA TRP A 54 5.63 15.56 10.73
C TRP A 54 7.03 15.56 10.13
N VAL A 55 7.34 16.49 9.21
CA VAL A 55 8.70 16.63 8.68
C VAL A 55 9.68 16.99 9.79
N GLU A 56 9.35 17.99 10.60
CA GLU A 56 10.19 18.44 11.73
C GLU A 56 10.14 17.45 12.89
N ARG A 57 8.96 16.92 13.20
CA ARG A 57 8.79 16.06 14.39
C ARG A 57 9.34 14.65 14.22
N PHE A 58 9.24 14.09 13.01
CA PHE A 58 9.50 12.67 12.79
C PHE A 58 10.60 12.39 11.76
N LEU A 59 10.74 13.22 10.73
CA LEU A 59 11.70 12.97 9.65
C LEU A 59 13.06 13.64 9.92
N THR A 60 13.07 14.79 10.58
CA THR A 60 14.29 15.56 10.93
C THR A 60 14.42 15.72 12.44
N GLY A 61 15.55 16.24 12.92
CA GLY A 61 15.71 16.67 14.31
C GLY A 61 15.86 15.58 15.38
N LYS A 62 15.89 14.30 15.02
CA LYS A 62 16.11 13.20 15.99
C LYS A 62 17.59 13.02 16.30
N GLU A 63 17.91 12.80 17.57
CA GLU A 63 19.26 12.42 18.01
C GLU A 63 19.68 11.05 17.47
N PHE A 64 18.72 10.15 17.26
CA PHE A 64 18.97 8.79 16.77
C PHE A 64 17.86 8.29 15.85
N TYR A 65 18.24 7.55 14.80
CA TYR A 65 17.34 6.91 13.84
C TYR A 65 17.55 5.40 13.82
N PHE A 66 16.47 4.62 13.92
CA PHE A 66 16.56 3.16 13.87
C PHE A 66 16.67 2.68 12.42
N LYS A 67 17.87 2.68 11.84
CA LYS A 67 18.07 2.37 10.41
C LYS A 67 17.87 0.90 10.06
N TYR A 68 17.28 0.60 8.90
CA TYR A 68 17.22 -0.77 8.35
C TYR A 68 18.62 -1.25 7.90
N TRP A 69 18.97 -2.52 8.16
CA TRP A 69 20.13 -3.16 7.51
C TRP A 69 19.75 -3.53 6.07
N PRO A 70 20.56 -3.25 5.03
CA PRO A 70 21.89 -2.60 5.02
C PRO A 70 21.85 -1.08 4.77
N PHE A 71 20.69 -0.44 4.82
CA PHE A 71 20.44 0.98 4.48
C PHE A 71 20.90 2.00 5.54
N TYR A 72 21.99 1.74 6.26
CA TYR A 72 22.51 2.66 7.28
C TYR A 72 22.95 4.03 6.74
N PHE A 73 23.29 4.08 5.45
CA PHE A 73 23.71 5.28 4.75
C PHE A 73 22.57 6.26 4.45
N VAL A 74 21.30 5.83 4.56
CA VAL A 74 20.14 6.69 4.28
C VAL A 74 19.92 7.62 5.47
N GLN A 75 20.19 8.90 5.27
CA GLN A 75 20.04 9.95 6.30
C GLN A 75 19.10 11.03 5.81
N PRO A 76 18.31 11.68 6.69
CA PRO A 76 17.44 12.77 6.27
C PRO A 76 18.26 13.89 5.61
N TRP A 77 17.67 14.53 4.61
CA TRP A 77 18.33 15.66 3.97
C TRP A 77 18.49 16.82 4.96
N PRO A 78 19.62 17.55 4.91
CA PRO A 78 19.87 18.67 5.81
C PRO A 78 18.98 19.86 5.47
N GLY A 79 18.75 20.73 6.46
CA GLY A 79 17.95 21.95 6.32
C GLY A 79 16.54 21.67 5.77
N ASP A 80 16.12 22.44 4.78
CA ASP A 80 14.82 22.29 4.13
C ASP A 80 14.73 21.11 3.15
N GLY A 81 15.79 20.31 3.00
CA GLY A 81 15.84 19.24 2.02
C GLY A 81 14.73 18.20 2.21
N MET A 82 14.32 17.91 3.45
CA MET A 82 13.19 17.00 3.69
C MET A 82 11.84 17.59 3.30
N ASN A 83 11.64 18.91 3.48
CA ASN A 83 10.43 19.59 3.01
C ASN A 83 10.34 19.52 1.47
N ILE A 84 11.45 19.76 0.78
CA ILE A 84 11.55 19.65 -0.68
C ILE A 84 11.28 18.22 -1.13
N HIS A 85 11.85 17.22 -0.46
CA HIS A 85 11.65 15.79 -0.79
C HIS A 85 10.18 15.38 -0.69
N VAL A 86 9.49 15.79 0.37
CA VAL A 86 8.07 15.50 0.57
C VAL A 86 7.21 16.27 -0.44
N ALA A 87 7.56 17.52 -0.77
CA ALA A 87 6.87 18.29 -1.81
C ALA A 87 7.03 17.64 -3.20
N LEU A 88 8.22 17.14 -3.54
CA LEU A 88 8.46 16.38 -4.77
C LEU A 88 7.61 15.10 -4.81
N LEU A 89 7.45 14.41 -3.68
CA LEU A 89 6.58 13.24 -3.59
C LEU A 89 5.13 13.60 -3.94
N ALA A 90 4.62 14.74 -3.46
CA ALA A 90 3.29 15.21 -3.85
C ALA A 90 3.20 15.50 -5.35
N VAL A 91 4.18 16.20 -5.93
CA VAL A 91 4.19 16.52 -7.37
C VAL A 91 4.15 15.24 -8.21
N PHE A 92 5.01 14.26 -7.93
CA PHE A 92 5.04 13.02 -8.69
C PHE A 92 3.81 12.14 -8.43
N ALA A 93 3.24 12.15 -7.22
CA ALA A 93 1.98 11.47 -6.94
C ALA A 93 0.82 12.08 -7.75
N ALA A 94 0.76 13.41 -7.88
CA ALA A 94 -0.21 14.08 -8.75
C ALA A 94 0.00 13.70 -10.22
N PHE A 95 1.25 13.63 -10.69
CA PHE A 95 1.56 13.18 -12.04
C PHE A 95 1.14 11.72 -12.28
N VAL A 96 1.32 10.83 -11.30
CA VAL A 96 0.80 9.46 -11.37
C VAL A 96 -0.73 9.47 -11.46
N MET A 97 -1.41 10.26 -10.62
CA MET A 97 -2.88 10.36 -10.59
C MET A 97 -3.46 10.72 -11.97
N VAL A 98 -2.94 11.80 -12.58
CA VAL A 98 -3.36 12.27 -13.91
C VAL A 98 -2.75 11.47 -15.08
N GLY A 99 -1.76 10.63 -14.78
CA GLY A 99 -1.03 9.81 -15.75
C GLY A 99 -0.18 10.64 -16.72
N LEU A 100 0.61 11.57 -16.18
CA LEU A 100 1.62 12.37 -16.90
C LEU A 100 3.02 11.79 -16.67
N LEU A 101 3.77 11.58 -17.75
CA LEU A 101 5.09 10.95 -17.74
C LEU A 101 5.09 9.68 -16.88
N TYR A 102 4.02 8.87 -16.99
CA TYR A 102 3.57 7.98 -15.94
C TYR A 102 4.65 7.00 -15.45
N ARG A 103 5.42 6.40 -16.37
CA ARG A 103 6.49 5.44 -16.01
C ARG A 103 7.56 6.11 -15.14
N PHE A 104 7.94 7.34 -15.50
CA PHE A 104 8.90 8.13 -14.74
C PHE A 104 8.30 8.57 -13.40
N SER A 105 7.08 9.12 -13.42
CA SER A 105 6.38 9.60 -12.22
C SER A 105 6.12 8.47 -11.21
N ALA A 106 5.79 7.26 -11.68
CA ALA A 106 5.62 6.08 -10.83
C ALA A 106 6.95 5.65 -10.19
N ALA A 107 8.04 5.62 -10.97
CA ALA A 107 9.36 5.32 -10.44
C ALA A 107 9.83 6.36 -9.42
N ALA A 108 9.67 7.65 -9.72
CA ALA A 108 9.99 8.75 -8.81
C ALA A 108 9.18 8.65 -7.51
N THR A 109 7.86 8.42 -7.61
CA THR A 109 6.99 8.20 -6.44
C THR A 109 7.48 7.02 -5.59
N PHE A 110 7.83 5.89 -6.21
CA PHE A 110 8.38 4.74 -5.51
C PHE A 110 9.67 5.09 -4.75
N PHE A 111 10.64 5.72 -5.41
CA PHE A 111 11.92 6.05 -4.76
C PHE A 111 11.76 7.10 -3.65
N LEU A 112 10.96 8.14 -3.88
CA LEU A 112 10.72 9.19 -2.89
C LEU A 112 10.01 8.64 -1.66
N LEU A 113 8.99 7.79 -1.86
CA LEU A 113 8.25 7.14 -0.77
C LEU A 113 9.13 6.12 -0.02
N THR A 114 9.85 5.28 -0.75
CA THR A 114 10.75 4.26 -0.17
C THR A 114 11.88 4.91 0.62
N TYR A 115 12.40 6.05 0.16
CA TYR A 115 13.39 6.82 0.91
C TYR A 115 12.85 7.22 2.29
N ILE A 116 11.64 7.81 2.35
CA ILE A 116 11.00 8.19 3.62
C ILE A 116 10.82 6.96 4.52
N PHE A 117 10.36 5.84 3.94
CA PHE A 117 10.20 4.58 4.67
C PHE A 117 11.53 4.06 5.26
N LEU A 118 12.64 4.19 4.53
CA LEU A 118 13.96 3.71 4.98
C LEU A 118 14.64 4.61 6.03
N LEU A 119 14.16 5.83 6.25
CA LEU A 119 14.78 6.76 7.20
C LEU A 119 14.76 6.27 8.64
N ASP A 120 13.67 5.63 9.07
CA ASP A 120 13.49 5.22 10.47
C ASP A 120 12.53 4.03 10.63
N ARG A 121 13.02 2.93 11.18
CA ARG A 121 12.20 1.77 11.58
C ARG A 121 11.18 2.11 12.65
N ALA A 122 11.42 3.13 13.48
CA ALA A 122 10.48 3.52 14.52
C ALA A 122 9.18 4.12 13.94
N LEU A 123 9.23 4.61 12.70
CA LEU A 123 8.05 5.10 11.96
C LEU A 123 7.37 4.01 11.13
N TYR A 124 7.76 2.74 11.33
CA TYR A 124 7.21 1.64 10.56
C TYR A 124 5.71 1.50 10.79
N LEU A 125 4.98 1.59 9.69
CA LEU A 125 3.54 1.38 9.63
C LEU A 125 3.26 0.37 8.52
N ASN A 126 2.49 -0.68 8.81
CA ASN A 126 2.15 -1.73 7.83
C ASN A 126 1.51 -1.16 6.56
N HIS A 127 0.77 -0.06 6.67
CA HIS A 127 0.17 0.60 5.52
C HIS A 127 1.23 1.33 4.67
N LEU A 128 2.23 1.99 5.27
CA LEU A 128 3.31 2.64 4.52
C LEU A 128 4.15 1.62 3.74
N TYR A 129 4.43 0.48 4.37
CA TYR A 129 5.10 -0.64 3.71
C TYR A 129 4.31 -1.14 2.49
N LEU A 130 3.00 -1.36 2.65
CA LEU A 130 2.14 -1.76 1.54
C LEU A 130 2.12 -0.70 0.42
N THR A 131 2.05 0.59 0.78
CA THR A 131 2.09 1.68 -0.21
C THR A 131 3.40 1.66 -1.01
N CYS A 132 4.55 1.37 -0.38
CA CYS A 132 5.83 1.21 -1.09
C CYS A 132 5.80 0.04 -2.08
N LEU A 133 5.26 -1.11 -1.69
CA LEU A 133 5.13 -2.27 -2.58
C LEU A 133 4.19 -1.99 -3.76
N ILE A 134 3.06 -1.33 -3.51
CA ILE A 134 2.15 -0.91 -4.58
C ILE A 134 2.83 0.11 -5.50
N ALA A 135 3.57 1.09 -4.95
CA ALA A 135 4.33 2.06 -5.73
C ALA A 135 5.33 1.37 -6.66
N PHE A 136 6.04 0.34 -6.17
CA PHE A 136 6.94 -0.47 -6.98
C PHE A 136 6.22 -1.18 -8.12
N VAL A 137 5.11 -1.87 -7.82
CA VAL A 137 4.31 -2.58 -8.82
C VAL A 137 3.79 -1.63 -9.89
N MET A 138 3.33 -0.43 -9.49
CA MET A 138 2.82 0.60 -10.40
C MET A 138 3.83 1.00 -11.49
N ILE A 139 5.14 0.88 -11.26
CA ILE A 139 6.16 1.14 -12.29
C ILE A 139 5.93 0.26 -13.53
N PHE A 140 5.51 -0.98 -13.32
CA PHE A 140 5.38 -2.00 -14.37
C PHE A 140 3.98 -2.03 -15.01
N LEU A 141 2.97 -1.52 -14.33
CA LEU A 141 1.59 -1.55 -14.83
C LEU A 141 1.36 -0.53 -15.97
N PRO A 142 0.64 -0.88 -17.05
CA PRO A 142 0.36 0.04 -18.15
C PRO A 142 -0.83 0.98 -17.85
N ALA A 143 -0.88 1.60 -16.66
CA ALA A 143 -2.05 2.38 -16.21
C ALA A 143 -2.26 3.72 -16.94
N HIS A 144 -1.28 4.16 -17.72
CA HIS A 144 -1.34 5.38 -18.53
C HIS A 144 -1.96 5.17 -19.91
N ARG A 145 -2.33 3.94 -20.29
CA ARG A 145 -2.89 3.67 -21.62
C ARG A 145 -4.36 4.08 -21.78
N SER A 146 -5.00 4.56 -20.72
CA SER A 146 -6.36 5.12 -20.77
C SER A 146 -6.57 6.21 -19.73
N LEU A 147 -7.48 7.15 -20.03
CA LEU A 147 -7.86 8.30 -19.20
C LEU A 147 -6.64 8.98 -18.54
N SER A 148 -5.61 9.30 -19.33
CA SER A 148 -4.37 9.88 -18.84
C SER A 148 -3.90 11.03 -19.73
N LEU A 149 -3.08 11.92 -19.19
CA LEU A 149 -2.42 12.96 -20.00
C LEU A 149 -1.47 12.34 -21.04
N ASP A 150 -0.76 11.26 -20.71
CA ASP A 150 0.09 10.57 -21.69
C ASP A 150 -0.70 10.02 -22.89
N ALA A 151 -1.89 9.45 -22.65
CA ALA A 151 -2.77 8.95 -23.70
C ALA A 151 -3.46 10.09 -24.47
N LEU A 152 -3.64 11.26 -23.84
CA LEU A 152 -4.12 12.47 -24.51
C LEU A 152 -3.06 13.01 -25.47
N LEU A 153 -1.83 13.17 -24.99
CA LEU A 153 -0.69 13.71 -25.74
C LEU A 153 -0.17 12.75 -26.81
N ARG A 154 -0.31 11.43 -26.60
CA ARG A 154 0.19 10.39 -27.50
C ARG A 154 -0.91 9.36 -27.78
N PRO A 155 -1.78 9.60 -28.78
CA PRO A 155 -2.92 8.72 -29.08
C PRO A 155 -2.53 7.26 -29.35
N GLY A 156 -1.33 6.99 -29.89
CA GLY A 156 -0.83 5.63 -30.13
C GLY A 156 -0.60 4.78 -28.85
N LEU A 157 -0.60 5.40 -27.67
CA LEU A 157 -0.53 4.67 -26.39
C LEU A 157 -1.91 4.13 -25.95
N ARG A 158 -3.00 4.65 -26.52
CA ARG A 158 -4.36 4.33 -26.08
C ARG A 158 -4.63 2.83 -26.20
N SER A 159 -5.25 2.27 -25.17
CA SER A 159 -5.77 0.90 -25.18
C SER A 159 -6.97 0.81 -24.25
N THR A 160 -8.00 0.09 -24.67
CA THR A 160 -9.16 -0.26 -23.83
C THR A 160 -8.93 -1.52 -23.00
N ALA A 161 -7.86 -2.28 -23.31
CA ALA A 161 -7.55 -3.53 -22.63
C ALA A 161 -6.09 -3.59 -22.17
N VAL A 162 -5.87 -4.36 -21.10
CA VAL A 162 -4.55 -4.71 -20.54
C VAL A 162 -4.51 -6.21 -20.27
N PRO A 163 -3.34 -6.85 -20.23
CA PRO A 163 -3.25 -8.27 -19.93
C PRO A 163 -3.67 -8.59 -18.49
N ALA A 164 -4.38 -9.70 -18.30
CA ALA A 164 -4.98 -10.12 -17.03
C ALA A 164 -4.00 -10.24 -15.84
N TRP A 165 -2.71 -10.47 -16.09
CA TRP A 165 -1.71 -10.49 -15.03
C TRP A 165 -1.66 -9.19 -14.23
N THR A 166 -1.98 -8.05 -14.86
CA THR A 166 -2.02 -6.74 -14.18
C THR A 166 -3.08 -6.69 -13.08
N LEU A 167 -4.26 -7.28 -13.36
CA LEU A 167 -5.35 -7.39 -12.40
C LEU A 167 -4.99 -8.34 -11.25
N TRP A 168 -4.46 -9.53 -11.60
CA TRP A 168 -4.11 -10.54 -10.60
C TRP A 168 -2.94 -10.11 -9.71
N LEU A 169 -1.97 -9.39 -10.26
CA LEU A 169 -0.85 -8.84 -9.48
C LEU A 169 -1.34 -7.85 -8.42
N LEU A 170 -2.23 -6.92 -8.79
CA LEU A 170 -2.80 -5.98 -7.83
C LEU A 170 -3.67 -6.67 -6.78
N ARG A 171 -4.51 -7.63 -7.20
CA ARG A 171 -5.32 -8.43 -6.26
C ARG A 171 -4.45 -9.17 -5.26
N PHE A 172 -3.38 -9.82 -5.74
CA PHE A 172 -2.42 -10.51 -4.89
C PHE A 172 -1.77 -9.55 -3.89
N GLN A 173 -1.29 -8.40 -4.37
CA GLN A 173 -0.59 -7.42 -3.53
C GLN A 173 -1.47 -6.89 -2.39
N VAL A 174 -2.77 -6.71 -2.62
CA VAL A 174 -3.75 -6.27 -1.60
C VAL A 174 -4.22 -7.44 -0.72
N ALA A 175 -4.38 -8.63 -1.29
CA ALA A 175 -4.84 -9.81 -0.55
C ALA A 175 -3.83 -10.30 0.49
N VAL A 176 -2.52 -10.25 0.19
CA VAL A 176 -1.46 -10.68 1.11
C VAL A 176 -1.54 -10.00 2.49
N PRO A 177 -1.50 -8.66 2.61
CA PRO A 177 -1.59 -8.01 3.92
C PRO A 177 -2.95 -8.22 4.59
N MET A 178 -4.04 -8.32 3.83
CA MET A 178 -5.36 -8.63 4.39
C MET A 178 -5.40 -10.04 4.99
N PHE A 179 -4.82 -11.02 4.29
CA PHE A 179 -4.73 -12.40 4.75
C PHE A 179 -3.89 -12.51 6.02
N PHE A 180 -2.65 -12.01 6.01
CA PHE A 180 -1.78 -12.06 7.19
C PHE A 180 -2.31 -11.20 8.36
N GLY A 181 -2.95 -10.07 8.07
CA GLY A 181 -3.64 -9.26 9.07
C GLY A 181 -4.83 -9.98 9.71
N GLY A 182 -5.54 -10.81 8.95
CA GLY A 182 -6.58 -11.71 9.46
C GLY A 182 -6.00 -12.83 10.33
N VAL A 183 -4.97 -13.53 9.84
CA VAL A 183 -4.30 -14.61 10.57
C VAL A 183 -3.74 -14.13 11.91
N ALA A 184 -3.11 -12.96 11.95
CA ALA A 184 -2.59 -12.37 13.19
C ALA A 184 -3.68 -12.09 14.24
N LYS A 185 -4.93 -11.91 13.81
CA LYS A 185 -6.10 -11.68 14.68
C LYS A 185 -6.80 -12.98 15.11
N ILE A 186 -6.39 -14.15 14.61
CA ILE A 186 -6.90 -15.45 15.08
C ILE A 186 -6.09 -15.84 16.32
N ASN A 187 -6.32 -15.13 17.43
CA ASN A 187 -5.74 -15.45 18.72
C ASN A 187 -6.78 -15.30 19.85
N SER A 188 -6.49 -15.87 21.02
CA SER A 188 -7.48 -15.98 22.09
C SER A 188 -7.99 -14.63 22.61
N ASP A 189 -7.18 -13.58 22.56
CA ASP A 189 -7.58 -12.24 23.04
C ASP A 189 -8.51 -11.52 22.06
N TRP A 190 -8.26 -11.67 20.76
CA TRP A 190 -9.14 -11.15 19.70
C TRP A 190 -10.47 -11.91 19.64
N LEU A 191 -10.44 -13.23 19.84
CA LEU A 191 -11.67 -14.04 19.92
C LEU A 191 -12.52 -13.68 21.15
N ARG A 192 -11.89 -13.23 22.24
CA ARG A 192 -12.57 -12.68 23.43
C ARG A 192 -12.98 -11.21 23.29
N GLY A 193 -12.72 -10.57 22.14
CA GLY A 193 -13.08 -9.16 21.91
C GLY A 193 -12.36 -8.16 22.81
N GLN A 194 -11.19 -8.51 23.37
CA GLN A 194 -10.40 -7.63 24.23
C GLN A 194 -10.01 -6.30 23.55
N PRO A 195 -9.58 -6.28 22.27
CA PRO A 195 -9.22 -5.03 21.59
C PRO A 195 -10.41 -4.09 21.39
N LEU A 196 -11.57 -4.64 21.04
CA LEU A 196 -12.81 -3.87 20.91
C LEU A 196 -13.24 -3.31 22.27
N SER A 197 -13.12 -4.13 23.33
CA SER A 197 -13.41 -3.70 24.70
C SER A 197 -12.50 -2.55 25.14
N ALA A 198 -11.20 -2.64 24.87
CA ALA A 198 -10.23 -1.58 25.17
C ALA A 198 -10.49 -0.30 24.37
N PHE A 199 -10.83 -0.43 23.08
CA PHE A 199 -11.13 0.71 22.21
C PHE A 199 -12.40 1.46 22.64
N LEU A 200 -13.47 0.73 22.98
CA LEU A 200 -14.73 1.31 23.45
C LEU A 200 -14.58 1.97 24.83
N GLN A 201 -13.72 1.43 25.70
CA GLN A 201 -13.38 2.06 26.98
C GLN A 201 -12.62 3.39 26.81
N GLY A 202 -11.82 3.53 25.73
CA GLY A 202 -11.14 4.78 25.40
C GLY A 202 -12.03 5.84 24.73
N GLN A 203 -13.28 5.49 24.38
CA GLN A 203 -14.24 6.37 23.69
C GLN A 203 -15.62 6.33 24.36
N THR A 204 -15.68 6.71 25.63
CA THR A 204 -16.94 6.71 26.40
C THR A 204 -17.85 7.91 26.11
N ASP A 205 -17.40 8.89 25.33
CA ASP A 205 -18.13 10.12 25.01
C ASP A 205 -19.11 9.96 23.84
N PHE A 206 -19.85 8.85 23.80
CA PHE A 206 -20.98 8.69 22.88
C PHE A 206 -22.29 9.04 23.61
N PRO A 207 -22.98 10.14 23.25
CA PRO A 207 -24.13 10.65 24.01
C PRO A 207 -25.32 9.68 24.08
N VAL A 208 -25.43 8.70 23.16
CA VAL A 208 -26.56 7.76 23.10
C VAL A 208 -26.19 6.35 23.59
N ILE A 209 -24.96 5.89 23.31
CA ILE A 209 -24.54 4.49 23.55
C ILE A 209 -23.61 4.38 24.77
N GLY A 210 -22.98 5.49 25.16
CA GLY A 210 -22.11 5.62 26.34
C GLY A 210 -22.67 5.00 27.63
N PRO A 211 -23.95 5.19 27.98
CA PRO A 211 -24.55 4.63 29.19
C PRO A 211 -24.67 3.10 29.21
N PHE A 212 -24.64 2.44 28.05
CA PHE A 212 -24.81 0.98 27.93
C PHE A 212 -23.47 0.21 27.97
N PHE A 213 -22.33 0.91 27.98
CA PHE A 213 -21.05 0.24 28.10
C PHE A 213 -20.83 -0.26 29.54
N PRO A 214 -20.54 -1.56 29.73
CA PRO A 214 -20.26 -2.08 31.06
C PRO A 214 -18.96 -1.44 31.60
N ARG A 215 -19.11 -0.56 32.59
CA ARG A 215 -17.99 -0.08 33.39
C ARG A 215 -17.46 -1.25 34.19
N ARG A 216 -16.24 -1.71 33.94
CA ARG A 216 -15.60 -2.68 34.84
C ARG A 216 -15.43 -2.02 36.22
N PRO A 217 -15.62 -2.77 37.32
CA PRO A 217 -15.12 -2.32 38.61
C PRO A 217 -13.61 -2.08 38.47
N TRP A 218 -13.15 -0.93 38.92
CA TRP A 218 -11.73 -0.66 39.10
C TRP A 218 -11.10 -1.82 39.89
N TYR A 219 -10.19 -2.57 39.27
CA TYR A 219 -9.19 -3.28 40.07
C TYR A 219 -8.23 -2.19 40.57
N GLY A 220 -8.47 -1.73 41.80
CA GLY A 220 -7.57 -0.84 42.52
C GLY A 220 -6.34 -1.57 43.04
N SER A 221 -5.38 -0.76 43.48
CA SER A 221 -4.19 -1.08 44.33
C SER A 221 -3.17 -2.07 43.78
#